data_AF-A0A3M1NLF6-F1
#
_entry.id   AF-A0A3M1NLF6-F1
#
_cell.length_a   1.000
_cell.length_b   1.000
_cell.length_c   1.000
_cell.angle_alpha   90.00
_cell.angle_beta   90.00
_cell.angle_gamma   90.00
#
_symmetry.space_group_name_H-M   'P 1'
#
loop_
_entity.id
_entity.type
_entity.pdbx_description
1 polymer ?
#
loop_
_entity_poly.entity_id
_entity_poly.type
_entity_poly.pdbx_seq_one_letter_code
_entity_poly.pdbx_strand_id
1 'polypeptide(L)' 'MKKQNKQWYRIGEVARKLDIAVETIRMYEREGILLIEKTATGQRIFTNEDLNWLRCIRKLIKEERLNIEGIRRL' A
#
# COMPACT_ATOMS: atom_id res chain seq x y z
N MET A 1 -21.40 -1.16 -21.79
CA MET A 1 -19.99 -0.73 -21.58
C MET A 1 -19.79 -0.42 -20.10
N LYS A 2 -19.10 -1.26 -19.33
CA LYS A 2 -18.83 -0.97 -17.91
C LYS A 2 -17.72 0.08 -17.86
N LYS A 3 -18.05 1.33 -17.44
CA LYS A 3 -17.02 2.33 -17.10
C LYS A 3 -16.14 1.71 -16.02
N GLN A 4 -14.88 1.41 -16.35
CA GLN A 4 -13.89 1.12 -15.32
C GLN A 4 -13.67 2.44 -14.59
N ASN A 5 -14.42 2.66 -13.51
CA ASN A 5 -14.14 3.76 -12.60
C ASN A 5 -12.73 3.48 -12.05
N LYS A 6 -11.75 4.29 -12.44
CA LYS A 6 -10.41 4.27 -11.85
C LYS A 6 -10.61 4.66 -10.37
N GLN A 7 -10.69 3.65 -9.52
CA GLN A 7 -10.95 3.81 -8.10
C GLN A 7 -9.63 4.21 -7.45
N TRP A 8 -9.66 5.41 -6.88
CA TRP A 8 -8.59 5.94 -6.04
C TRP A 8 -9.04 5.87 -4.60
N TYR A 9 -8.15 5.44 -3.71
CA TYR A 9 -8.40 5.36 -2.29
C TYR A 9 -7.50 6.32 -1.54
N ARG A 10 -8.01 6.90 -0.46
CA ARG A 10 -7.19 7.63 0.51
C ARG A 10 -6.50 6.66 1.46
N ILE A 11 -5.38 7.06 2.05
CA ILE A 11 -4.61 6.22 2.98
C ILE A 11 -5.46 5.61 4.12
N GLY A 12 -6.44 6.36 4.63
CA GLY A 12 -7.35 5.88 5.68
C GLY A 12 -8.31 4.78 5.19
N GLU A 13 -8.73 4.83 3.93
CA GLU A 13 -9.56 3.78 3.33
C GLU A 13 -8.74 2.51 3.10
N VAL A 14 -7.50 2.66 2.62
CA VAL A 14 -6.57 1.54 2.45
C VAL A 14 -6.25 0.88 3.78
N ALA A 15 -5.96 1.67 4.81
CA ALA A 15 -5.72 1.18 6.17
C ALA A 15 -6.89 0.33 6.69
N ARG A 16 -8.13 0.81 6.53
CA ARG A 16 -9.33 0.04 6.89
C ARG A 16 -9.51 -1.22 6.06
N LYS A 17 -9.30 -1.15 4.73
CA LYS A 17 -9.46 -2.30 3.82
C LYS A 17 -8.45 -3.42 4.08
N LEU A 18 -7.26 -3.07 4.55
CA LEU A 18 -6.17 -4.02 4.80
C LEU A 18 -6.00 -4.39 6.28
N ASP A 19 -6.85 -3.82 7.14
CA ASP A 19 -6.81 -3.95 8.59
C ASP A 19 -5.40 -3.69 9.14
N ILE A 20 -4.92 -2.46 8.91
CA ILE A 20 -3.62 -1.97 9.37
C ILE A 20 -3.69 -0.53 9.84
N ALA A 21 -2.72 -0.16 10.68
CA ALA A 21 -2.48 1.23 10.99
C ALA A 21 -2.04 2.00 9.73
N VAL A 22 -2.51 3.24 9.61
CA VAL A 22 -2.04 4.20 8.59
C VAL A 22 -0.53 4.38 8.66
N GLU A 23 0.05 4.33 9.86
CA GLU A 23 1.49 4.43 10.07
C GLU A 23 2.26 3.28 9.42
N THR A 24 1.72 2.06 9.40
CA THR A 24 2.33 0.92 8.70
C THR A 24 2.47 1.19 7.20
N ILE A 25 1.47 1.81 6.58
CA ILE A 25 1.53 2.17 5.15
C ILE A 25 2.60 3.24 4.91
N ARG A 26 2.68 4.26 5.79
CA ARG A 26 3.70 5.31 5.71
C ARG A 26 5.11 4.76 5.93
N MET A 27 5.26 3.79 6.82
CA MET A 27 6.53 3.10 7.05
C MET A 27 6.96 2.40 5.76
N TYR A 28 6.09 1.61 5.12
CA TYR A 28 6.46 0.95 3.88
C TYR A 28 6.91 1.93 2.78
N GLU A 29 6.25 3.08 2.65
CA GLU A 29 6.66 4.11 1.70
C GLU A 29 8.02 4.74 2.08
N ARG A 30 8.25 5.02 3.37
CA ARG A 30 9.52 5.57 3.88
C ARG A 30 10.69 4.61 3.67
N GLU A 31 10.45 3.31 3.85
CA GLU A 31 11.45 2.26 3.64
C GLU A 31 11.65 1.92 2.15
N GLY A 32 10.94 2.61 1.24
CA GLY A 32 11.06 2.44 -0.21
C GLY A 32 10.44 1.15 -0.75
N ILE A 33 9.62 0.46 0.06
CA ILE A 33 8.97 -0.80 -0.33
C ILE A 33 7.89 -0.55 -1.40
N LEU A 34 7.23 0.61 -1.33
CA LEU A 34 6.31 1.07 -2.35
C LEU A 34 6.42 2.58 -2.53
N LEU A 35 6.24 3.04 -3.76
CA LEU A 35 6.19 4.47 -4.09
C LEU A 35 4.73 4.84 -4.36
N ILE A 36 4.18 5.73 -3.54
CA ILE A 36 2.78 6.13 -3.64
C ILE A 36 2.66 7.50 -4.31
N GLU A 37 1.77 7.58 -5.29
CA GLU A 37 1.43 8.84 -5.93
C GLU A 37 0.79 9.82 -4.93
N LYS A 38 1.11 11.10 -5.11
CA LYS A 38 0.54 12.19 -4.32
C LYS A 38 -0.21 13.14 -5.24
N THR A 39 -1.35 13.61 -4.77
CA THR A 39 -2.08 14.71 -5.40
C THR A 39 -1.26 16.00 -5.33
N ALA A 40 -1.66 17.01 -6.10
CA ALA A 40 -1.07 18.35 -6.05
C ALA A 40 -1.08 18.98 -4.64
N THR A 41 -1.99 18.55 -3.76
CA THR A 41 -2.07 19.01 -2.36
C THR A 41 -1.22 18.17 -1.39
N GLY A 42 -0.43 17.22 -1.89
CA GLY A 42 0.43 16.35 -1.08
C GLY A 42 -0.28 15.14 -0.44
N GLN A 43 -1.57 14.94 -0.72
CA GLN A 43 -2.31 13.77 -0.21
C GLN A 43 -1.99 12.53 -1.03
N ARG A 44 -1.66 11.43 -0.34
CA ARG A 44 -1.42 10.11 -0.93
C ARG A 44 -2.71 9.51 -1.51
N ILE A 45 -2.64 9.06 -2.74
CA ILE A 45 -3.71 8.37 -3.45
C ILE A 45 -3.23 6.97 -3.83
N PHE A 46 -4.11 5.99 -3.68
CA PHE A 46 -3.80 4.60 -3.92
C PHE A 46 -4.70 4.06 -5.02
N THR A 47 -4.12 3.36 -5.98
CA THR A 47 -4.82 2.58 -7.00
C THR A 47 -5.15 1.19 -6.50
N ASN A 48 -5.98 0.46 -7.25
CA ASN A 48 -6.17 -0.97 -6.99
C ASN A 48 -4.85 -1.77 -7.08
N GLU A 49 -3.90 -1.34 -7.91
CA GLU A 49 -2.59 -1.98 -8.05
C GLU A 49 -1.76 -1.81 -6.76
N ASP A 50 -1.78 -0.62 -6.15
CA ASP A 50 -1.13 -0.37 -4.86
C ASP A 50 -1.72 -1.23 -3.74
N LEU A 51 -3.05 -1.43 -3.75
CA LEU A 51 -3.72 -2.30 -2.78
C LEU A 51 -3.28 -3.77 -2.95
N ASN A 52 -3.12 -4.23 -4.19
CA ASN A 52 -2.65 -5.58 -4.46
C ASN A 52 -1.20 -5.77 -3.99
N TRP A 53 -0.34 -4.79 -4.26
CA TRP A 53 1.03 -4.78 -3.74
C TRP A 53 1.08 -4.82 -2.21
N LEU A 54 0.28 -3.99 -1.54
CA LEU A 54 0.20 -3.98 -0.08
C LEU A 54 -0.31 -5.31 0.48
N ARG A 55 -1.22 -6.00 -0.21
CA ARG A 55 -1.64 -7.36 0.17
C ARG A 55 -0.50 -8.37 0.05
N CYS A 56 0.26 -8.33 -1.04
CA CYS A 56 1.43 -9.18 -1.24
C CYS A 56 2.47 -8.97 -0.13
N ILE A 57 2.83 -7.72 0.15
CA ILE A 57 3.76 -7.37 1.25
C ILE A 57 3.26 -7.95 2.58
N ARG A 58 1.97 -7.79 2.89
CA ARG A 58 1.39 -8.34 4.13
C ARG A 58 1.42 -9.86 4.17
N LYS A 59 1.21 -10.52 3.03
CA LYS A 59 1.32 -11.98 2.91
C LYS A 59 2.75 -12.44 3.23
N LEU A 60 3.75 -11.81 2.63
CA LEU A 60 5.17 -12.10 2.88
C LEU A 60 5.56 -11.92 4.36
N ILE A 61 5.05 -10.87 5.02
CA ILE A 61 5.32 -10.65 6.45
C ILE A 61 4.64 -11.72 7.32
N LYS A 62 3.37 -12.02 7.05
CA LYS A 62 2.55 -12.90 7.91
C LYS A 62 2.84 -14.38 7.70
N GLU A 63 2.99 -14.81 6.46
CA GLU A 63 3.12 -16.22 6.08
C GLU A 63 4.60 -16.63 5.98
N GLU A 64 5.42 -15.84 5.30
CA GLU A 64 6.84 -16.16 5.07
C GLU A 64 7.77 -15.64 6.19
N ARG A 65 7.22 -14.96 7.21
CA ARG A 65 7.96 -14.34 8.33
C ARG A 65 9.10 -13.42 7.90
N LEU A 66 8.99 -12.84 6.71
CA LEU A 66 9.97 -11.86 6.22
C LEU A 66 9.82 -10.56 6.99
N ASN A 67 10.95 -10.00 7.40
CA ASN A 67 11.00 -8.65 7.94
C ASN A 67 11.09 -7.62 6.80
N ILE A 68 11.03 -6.33 7.16
CA ILE A 68 11.09 -5.23 6.20
C ILE A 68 12.37 -5.24 5.37
N GLU A 69 13.51 -5.59 5.97
CA GLU A 69 14.78 -5.68 5.25
C GLU A 69 14.78 -6.80 4.22
N GLY A 70 14.20 -7.96 4.56
CA GLY A 70 14.03 -9.09 3.65
C GLY A 70 13.16 -8.72 2.46
N ILE A 71 12.08 -7.97 2.69
CA ILE A 71 11.18 -7.49 1.63
C ILE A 71 11.88 -6.48 0.72
N ARG A 72 12.74 -5.60 1.27
CA ARG A 72 13.50 -4.61 0.49
C ARG A 72 14.55 -5.24 -0.44
N ARG A 73 14.92 -6.50 -0.22
CA ARG A 73 15.94 -7.23 -1.00
C ARG A 73 15.37 -8.16 -2.07
N LEU A 74 14.03 -8.25 -2.17
CA LEU A 74 13.34 -8.98 -3.24
C LEU A 74 13.38 -8.18 -4.55
#